data_AF-A0A1C2G0Y6-F1
#
_entry.id   AF-A0A1C2G0Y6-F1
#
_cell.length_a   1.000
_cell.length_b   1.000
_cell.length_c   1.000
_cell.angle_alpha   90.00
_cell.angle_beta   90.00
_cell.angle_gamma   90.00
#
_symmetry.space_group_name_H-M   'P 1'
#
loop_
_entity.id
_entity.type
_entity.pdbx_description
1 polymer ?
#
loop_
_entity_poly.entity_id
_entity_poly.type
_entity_poly.pdbx_seq_one_letter_code
_entity_poly.pdbx_strand_id
1 'polypeptide(L)'
;MAHDVHDPLKHPEVQLASGRAYVAAFLIATILMTVALYIARHPAVAPHTLLVLSGLAALVVAVQLLLLLQLNLSSTQIWTTVSFALAFPLFVIAVGLSMWMFQSLDARTMLMGLMH
;
A
#
# COMPACT_ATOMS: atom_id res chain seq x y z
N MET A 1 22.16 -39.11 23.73
CA MET A 1 21.14 -38.39 22.94
C MET A 1 21.66 -36.98 22.75
N ALA A 2 22.21 -36.69 21.56
CA ALA A 2 22.74 -35.36 21.26
C ALA A 2 21.55 -34.44 20.96
N HIS A 3 21.37 -33.38 21.74
CA HIS A 3 20.42 -32.33 21.42
C HIS A 3 21.00 -31.54 20.25
N ASP A 4 20.46 -31.77 19.06
CA ASP A 4 20.72 -30.95 17.88
C ASP A 4 20.22 -29.54 18.19
N VAL A 5 21.14 -28.62 18.47
CA VAL A 5 20.85 -27.21 18.72
C VAL A 5 20.50 -26.59 17.38
N HIS A 6 19.27 -26.79 16.92
CA HIS A 6 18.68 -26.08 15.80
C HIS A 6 18.60 -24.60 16.20
N ASP A 7 19.59 -23.83 15.75
CA ASP A 7 19.62 -22.38 15.91
C ASP A 7 18.37 -21.78 15.25
N PRO A 8 17.40 -21.24 16.02
CA PRO A 8 16.12 -20.80 15.50
C PRO A 8 16.25 -19.65 14.49
N LEU A 9 17.39 -18.95 14.50
CA LEU A 9 17.70 -17.85 13.59
C LEU A 9 18.15 -18.31 12.20
N LYS A 10 18.51 -19.59 12.04
CA LYS A 10 18.94 -20.16 10.76
C LYS A 10 17.79 -20.70 9.91
N HIS A 11 16.55 -20.67 10.41
CA HIS A 11 15.40 -21.04 9.59
C HIS A 11 15.28 -20.11 8.37
N PRO A 12 15.08 -20.66 7.16
CA PRO A 12 14.98 -19.88 5.93
C PRO A 12 13.86 -18.83 5.99
N GLU A 13 12.84 -19.08 6.80
CA GLU A 13 11.71 -18.18 7.04
C GLU A 13 12.11 -16.88 7.77
N VAL A 14 13.07 -16.96 8.71
CA VAL A 14 13.58 -15.80 9.45
C VAL A 14 14.54 -14.97 8.59
N GLN A 15 15.24 -15.62 7.65
CA GLN A 15 16.16 -14.95 6.72
C GLN A 15 15.44 -14.23 5.56
N LEU A 16 14.13 -14.48 5.36
CA LEU A 16 13.32 -13.73 4.38
C LEU A 16 13.18 -12.25 4.74
N ALA A 17 13.21 -11.92 6.04
CA ALA A 17 13.13 -10.54 6.51
C ALA A 17 14.45 -9.78 6.28
N SER A 18 14.62 -9.22 5.08
CA SER A 18 15.77 -8.37 4.76
C SER A 18 15.65 -7.00 5.43
N GLY A 19 16.30 -6.84 6.58
CA GLY A 19 16.36 -5.55 7.29
C GLY A 19 16.85 -4.38 6.43
N ARG A 20 17.70 -4.65 5.43
CA ARG A 20 18.17 -3.63 4.47
C ARG A 20 17.06 -3.15 3.54
N ALA A 21 16.21 -4.05 3.03
CA ALA A 21 15.08 -3.69 2.18
C ALA A 21 14.05 -2.86 2.96
N TYR A 22 13.82 -3.22 4.23
CA TYR A 22 12.94 -2.47 5.13
C TYR A 22 13.41 -1.02 5.32
N VAL A 23 14.68 -0.82 5.67
CA VAL A 23 15.25 0.52 5.87
C VAL A 23 15.21 1.34 4.58
N ALA A 24 15.52 0.73 3.43
CA ALA A 24 15.44 1.41 2.13
C ALA A 24 14.00 1.86 1.83
N ALA A 25 13.01 0.97 2.01
CA ALA A 25 11.60 1.29 1.80
C ALA A 25 11.14 2.44 2.70
N PHE A 26 11.53 2.42 3.97
CA PHE A 26 11.20 3.44 4.95
C PHE A 26 11.74 4.82 4.56
N LEU A 27 13.01 4.90 4.17
CA LEU A 27 13.64 6.16 3.76
C LEU A 27 13.00 6.71 2.48
N ILE A 28 12.79 5.86 1.47
CA ILE A 28 12.15 6.27 0.22
C ILE A 28 10.74 6.80 0.50
N ALA A 29 9.93 6.04 1.26
CA ALA A 29 8.57 6.45 1.61
C ALA A 29 8.55 7.80 2.36
N THR A 30 9.45 7.98 3.31
CA THR A 30 9.56 9.22 4.11
C THR A 30 9.90 10.43 3.23
N ILE A 31 10.85 10.27 2.31
CA ILE A 31 11.24 11.34 1.37
C ILE A 31 10.06 11.68 0.46
N LEU A 32 9.43 10.69 -0.17
CA LEU A 32 8.29 10.91 -1.06
C LEU A 32 7.12 11.57 -0.33
N MET A 33 6.84 11.18 0.91
CA MET A 33 5.76 11.76 1.72
C MET A 33 6.06 13.22 2.10
N THR A 34 7.33 13.53 2.39
CA THR A 34 7.76 14.92 2.66
C THR A 34 7.58 15.80 1.43
N VAL A 35 7.93 15.28 0.24
CA VAL A 35 7.71 15.96 -1.04
C VAL A 35 6.21 16.16 -1.31
N ALA A 36 5.38 15.14 -1.05
CA ALA A 36 3.92 15.23 -1.20
C ALA A 36 3.35 16.35 -0.32
N LEU A 37 3.78 16.41 0.94
CA LEU A 37 3.33 17.43 1.89
C LEU A 37 3.77 18.83 1.45
N TYR A 38 5.01 18.98 0.97
CA TYR A 38 5.51 20.24 0.45
C TYR A 38 4.67 20.72 -0.74
N ILE A 39 4.39 19.82 -1.68
CA ILE A 39 3.53 20.09 -2.85
C ILE A 39 2.12 20.47 -2.42
N ALA A 40 1.51 19.74 -1.48
CA ALA A 40 0.15 20.01 -1.01
C ALA A 40 0.01 21.42 -0.39
N ARG A 41 1.10 21.96 0.18
CA ARG A 41 1.13 23.31 0.76
C ARG A 41 1.37 24.42 -0.26
N HIS A 42 1.91 24.10 -1.44
CA HIS A 42 2.27 25.10 -2.44
C HIS A 42 1.26 25.14 -3.59
N PRO A 43 0.75 26.33 -3.98
CA PRO A 43 -0.20 26.45 -5.09
C PRO A 43 0.42 26.20 -6.47
N ALA A 44 1.73 25.92 -6.55
CA ALA A 44 2.50 25.84 -7.80
C ALA A 44 2.00 24.78 -8.80
N VAL A 45 1.22 23.79 -8.35
CA VAL A 45 0.71 22.68 -9.18
C VAL A 45 -0.81 22.69 -9.35
N ALA A 46 -1.48 23.75 -8.89
CA ALA A 46 -2.91 23.93 -9.15
C ALA A 46 -3.15 24.09 -10.66
N PRO A 47 -4.20 23.47 -11.25
CA PRO A 47 -5.27 22.68 -10.62
C PRO A 47 -4.97 21.17 -10.47
N HIS A 48 -3.81 20.70 -10.93
CA HIS A 48 -3.49 19.27 -11.04
C HIS A 48 -2.98 18.64 -9.72
N THR A 49 -2.98 19.38 -8.62
CA THR A 49 -2.45 18.95 -7.32
C THR A 49 -2.98 17.58 -6.88
N LEU A 50 -4.29 17.31 -7.05
CA LEU A 50 -4.88 16.01 -6.67
C LEU A 50 -4.31 14.85 -7.48
N LEU A 51 -4.11 15.01 -8.79
CA LEU A 51 -3.53 13.98 -9.66
C LEU A 51 -2.07 13.73 -9.29
N VAL A 52 -1.30 14.79 -9.05
CA VAL A 52 0.12 14.68 -8.65
C VAL A 52 0.26 13.96 -7.31
N LEU A 53 -0.55 14.34 -6.31
CA LEU A 53 -0.54 13.69 -5.00
C LEU A 53 -0.98 12.23 -5.08
N SER A 54 -2.00 11.92 -5.88
CA SER A 54 -2.46 10.54 -6.09
C SER A 54 -1.38 9.67 -6.74
N GLY A 55 -0.68 10.21 -7.75
CA GLY A 55 0.44 9.51 -8.39
C GLY A 55 1.61 9.27 -7.43
N LEU A 56 1.92 10.25 -6.57
CA LEU A 56 2.98 10.11 -5.57
C LEU A 56 2.61 9.09 -4.48
N ALA A 57 1.34 9.07 -4.06
CA ALA A 57 0.82 8.05 -3.15
C ALA A 57 0.90 6.64 -3.77
N ALA A 58 0.49 6.49 -5.04
CA ALA A 58 0.60 5.22 -5.76
C ALA A 58 2.06 4.75 -5.87
N LEU A 59 3.01 5.65 -6.10
CA LEU A 59 4.43 5.33 -6.14
C LEU A 59 4.95 4.85 -4.77
N VAL A 60 4.55 5.49 -3.68
CA VAL A 60 4.92 5.05 -2.32
C VAL A 60 4.38 3.64 -2.04
N VAL A 61 3.12 3.37 -2.41
CA VAL A 61 2.53 2.04 -2.29
C VAL A 61 3.32 1.02 -3.10
N ALA A 62 3.66 1.33 -4.36
CA ALA A 62 4.46 0.44 -5.20
C ALA A 62 5.83 0.11 -4.57
N VAL A 63 6.53 1.11 -4.03
CA VAL A 63 7.81 0.91 -3.32
C VAL A 63 7.64 -0.03 -2.12
N GLN A 64 6.57 0.15 -1.34
CA GLN A 64 6.30 -0.72 -0.19
C GLN A 64 5.95 -2.15 -0.63
N LEU A 65 5.15 -2.32 -1.68
CA LEU A 65 4.83 -3.64 -2.23
C LEU A 65 6.08 -4.37 -2.74
N LEU A 66 7.01 -3.66 -3.38
CA LEU A 66 8.22 -4.27 -3.93
C LEU A 66 9.30 -4.54 -2.87
N LEU A 67 9.47 -3.67 -1.88
CA LEU A 67 10.56 -3.79 -0.91
C LEU A 67 10.15 -4.45 0.41
N LEU A 68 8.92 -4.24 0.89
CA LEU A 68 8.44 -4.80 2.17
C LEU A 68 7.71 -6.12 1.95
N LEU A 69 6.76 -6.14 1.01
CA LEU A 69 6.01 -7.35 0.69
C LEU A 69 6.84 -8.30 -0.22
N GLN A 70 7.95 -7.79 -0.76
CA GLN A 70 8.87 -8.44 -1.69
C GLN A 70 8.13 -9.37 -2.66
N LEU A 71 7.18 -8.78 -3.40
CA LEU A 71 6.45 -9.47 -4.46
C LEU A 71 7.44 -10.03 -5.48
N ASN A 72 7.78 -11.29 -5.32
CA ASN A 72 8.77 -12.00 -6.12
C ASN A 72 8.16 -13.32 -6.60
N LEU A 73 8.54 -13.72 -7.82
CA LEU A 73 8.15 -14.98 -8.45
C LEU A 73 9.08 -16.14 -8.07
N SER A 74 10.02 -15.90 -7.14
CA SER A 74 10.86 -16.95 -6.57
C SER A 74 10.02 -17.99 -5.83
N SER A 75 10.42 -19.27 -5.94
CA SER A 75 9.71 -20.42 -5.34
C SER A 75 9.47 -20.25 -3.83
N THR A 76 10.39 -19.60 -3.12
CA THR A 76 10.29 -19.36 -1.67
C THR A 76 9.26 -18.28 -1.31
N GLN A 77 8.93 -17.38 -2.23
CA GLN A 77 8.16 -16.15 -1.97
C GLN A 77 6.85 -16.06 -2.78
N ILE A 78 6.60 -17.06 -3.62
CA ILE A 78 5.44 -17.11 -4.50
C ILE A 78 4.13 -17.00 -3.71
N TRP A 79 4.07 -17.57 -2.50
CA TRP A 79 2.90 -17.54 -1.64
C TRP A 79 2.53 -16.12 -1.21
N THR A 80 3.51 -15.27 -0.90
CA THR A 80 3.25 -13.84 -0.57
C THR A 80 2.65 -13.11 -1.76
N THR A 81 3.17 -13.36 -2.96
CA THR A 81 2.66 -12.78 -4.20
C THR A 81 1.25 -13.26 -4.52
N VAL A 82 0.97 -14.55 -4.36
CA VAL A 82 -0.36 -15.15 -4.57
C VAL A 82 -1.37 -14.61 -3.56
N SER A 83 -1.00 -14.52 -2.28
CA SER A 83 -1.86 -13.92 -1.25
C SER A 83 -2.20 -12.48 -1.57
N PHE A 84 -1.23 -11.66 -2.00
CA PHE A 84 -1.49 -10.29 -2.43
C PHE A 84 -2.40 -10.23 -3.65
N ALA A 85 -2.15 -11.06 -4.67
CA ALA A 85 -2.95 -11.10 -5.88
C ALA A 85 -4.42 -11.49 -5.63
N LEU A 86 -4.68 -12.33 -4.61
CA LEU A 86 -6.04 -12.69 -4.19
C LEU A 86 -6.68 -11.62 -3.28
N ALA A 87 -5.91 -11.01 -2.38
CA ALA A 87 -6.42 -10.03 -1.43
C ALA A 87 -6.68 -8.65 -2.07
N PHE A 88 -5.83 -8.21 -3.00
CA PHE A 88 -5.90 -6.87 -3.57
C PHE A 88 -7.22 -6.60 -4.34
N PRO A 89 -7.72 -7.50 -5.20
CA PRO A 89 -9.02 -7.30 -5.84
C PRO A 89 -10.16 -7.23 -4.82
N LEU A 90 -10.14 -8.09 -3.78
CA LEU A 90 -11.14 -8.07 -2.72
C LEU A 90 -11.12 -6.75 -1.95
N PHE A 91 -9.93 -6.21 -1.67
CA PHE A 91 -9.76 -4.89 -1.05
C PHE A 91 -10.35 -3.77 -1.92
N VAL A 92 -10.04 -3.76 -3.23
CA VAL A 92 -10.56 -2.76 -4.18
C VAL A 92 -12.08 -2.84 -4.26
N ILE A 93 -12.65 -4.04 -4.33
CA ILE A 93 -14.09 -4.27 -4.35
C ILE A 93 -14.72 -3.78 -3.03
N ALA A 94 -14.16 -4.14 -1.88
CA ALA A 94 -14.71 -3.76 -0.59
C ALA A 94 -14.74 -2.24 -0.40
N VAL A 95 -13.63 -1.55 -0.66
CA VAL A 95 -13.54 -0.08 -0.52
C VAL A 95 -14.37 0.62 -1.59
N GLY A 96 -14.23 0.20 -2.85
CA GLY A 96 -14.92 0.80 -3.98
C GLY A 96 -16.43 0.65 -3.91
N LEU A 97 -16.94 -0.56 -3.59
CA LEU A 97 -18.38 -0.79 -3.42
C LEU A 97 -18.91 -0.07 -2.18
N SER A 98 -18.14 0.00 -1.08
CA SER A 98 -18.59 0.74 0.11
C SER A 98 -18.73 2.23 -0.19
N MET A 99 -17.75 2.82 -0.87
CA MET A 99 -17.81 4.22 -1.31
C MET A 99 -18.98 4.46 -2.26
N TRP A 100 -19.17 3.58 -3.26
CA TRP A 100 -20.28 3.64 -4.19
C TRP A 100 -21.63 3.54 -3.48
N MET A 101 -21.76 2.58 -2.56
CA MET A 101 -22.99 2.33 -1.81
C MET A 101 -23.38 3.58 -1.01
N PHE A 102 -22.44 4.18 -0.27
CA PHE A 102 -22.72 5.38 0.51
C PHE A 102 -23.04 6.58 -0.37
N GLN A 103 -22.32 6.79 -1.47
CA GLN A 103 -22.65 7.86 -2.43
C GLN A 103 -24.05 7.65 -3.06
N SER A 104 -24.39 6.42 -3.40
CA SER A 104 -25.70 6.07 -3.97
C SER A 104 -26.84 6.22 -2.97
N LEU A 105 -26.58 5.88 -1.71
CA LEU A 105 -27.54 6.03 -0.63
C LEU A 105 -27.77 7.51 -0.34
N ASP A 106 -26.69 8.28 -0.17
CA ASP A 106 -26.74 9.73 0.04
C ASP A 106 -27.57 10.43 -1.03
N ALA A 107 -27.30 10.14 -2.31
CA ALA A 107 -28.04 10.70 -3.45
C ALA A 107 -29.54 10.32 -3.48
N ARG A 108 -29.96 9.25 -2.77
CA ARG A 108 -31.35 8.75 -2.75
C ARG A 108 -32.08 9.06 -1.46
N THR A 109 -31.38 9.20 -0.34
CA THR A 109 -31.97 9.41 0.99
C THR A 109 -31.85 10.84 1.47
N MET A 110 -30.82 11.59 1.04
CA MET A 110 -30.84 13.03 1.18
C MET A 110 -31.68 13.60 0.04
N LEU A 111 -32.67 14.41 0.40
CA LEU A 111 -33.41 15.27 -0.52
C LEU A 111 -32.45 16.26 -1.19
N MET A 112 -31.70 15.82 -2.20
CA MET A 112 -31.06 16.69 -3.19
C MET A 112 -32.16 17.36 -4.04
N GLY A 113 -33.04 18.12 -3.39
CA GLY A 113 -34.28 18.63 -3.98
C GLY A 113 -35.17 19.50 -3.08
N LEU A 114 -34.80 19.78 -1.82
CA LEU A 114 -35.61 20.66 -0.95
C LEU A 114 -34.92 21.95 -0.48
N MET A 115 -33.70 22.27 -0.98
CA MET A 115 -32.97 23.51 -0.61
C MET A 115 -32.17 24.17 -1.75
N HIS A 116 -32.66 24.11 -2.99
CA HIS A 116 -32.30 25.10 -4.02
C HIS A 116 -33.49 26.01 -4.27
#